data_AF-A0A920V5S1-F1
#
_entry.id   AF-A0A920V5S1-F1
#
_cell.length_a   1.000
_cell.length_b   1.000
_cell.length_c   1.000
_cell.angle_alpha   90.00
_cell.angle_beta   90.00
_cell.angle_gamma   90.00
#
_symmetry.space_group_name_H-M   'P 1'
#
loop_
_entity.id
_entity.type
_entity.pdbx_description
1 polymer ?
#
loop_
_entity_poly.entity_id
_entity_poly.type
_entity_poly.pdbx_seq_one_letter_code
_entity_poly.pdbx_strand_id
1 'polypeptide(L)'
;MFKNTLNIKDFSDLARKNYIFDHMIPAITFPRLSHFLIDDKQTNGNQISINLEFFTEQSIYPKINGSISTSLTMQCQRCLGTC
;
A
#
# COMPACT_ATOMS: atom_id res chain seq x y z
N MET A 1 -8.13 -14.18 -2.74
CA MET A 1 -7.16 -14.96 -3.53
C MET A 1 -6.65 -14.08 -4.66
N PHE A 2 -5.55 -13.36 -4.44
CA PHE A 2 -4.92 -12.51 -5.47
C PHE A 2 -4.12 -13.40 -6.43
N LYS A 3 -4.78 -13.92 -7.47
CA LYS A 3 -4.09 -14.43 -8.66
C LYS A 3 -4.07 -13.30 -9.69
N ASN A 4 -3.11 -12.39 -9.56
CA ASN A 4 -2.77 -11.43 -10.62
C ASN A 4 -1.24 -11.24 -10.59
N THR A 5 -0.51 -12.26 -11.02
CA THR A 5 0.84 -12.04 -11.54
C THR A 5 0.70 -11.21 -12.80
N LEU A 6 0.94 -9.89 -12.70
CA LEU A 6 1.14 -9.02 -13.86
C LEU A 6 2.15 -9.70 -14.77
N ASN A 7 1.76 -10.00 -16.01
CA ASN A 7 2.71 -10.54 -16.98
C ASN A 7 3.75 -9.47 -17.28
N ILE A 8 4.99 -9.85 -17.60
CA ILE A 8 6.07 -8.93 -18.03
C ILE A 8 5.61 -8.02 -19.18
N LYS A 9 4.71 -8.51 -20.04
CA LYS A 9 4.09 -7.72 -21.10
C LYS A 9 3.20 -6.60 -20.55
N ASP A 10 2.32 -6.92 -19.61
CA ASP A 10 1.44 -5.93 -18.96
C ASP A 10 2.27 -4.89 -18.21
N PHE A 11 3.33 -5.34 -17.55
CA PHE A 11 4.28 -4.48 -16.86
C PHE A 11 4.96 -3.46 -17.80
N SER A 12 5.44 -3.94 -18.96
CA SER A 12 6.08 -3.10 -19.96
C SER A 12 5.10 -2.09 -20.57
N ASP A 13 3.85 -2.49 -20.79
CA ASP A 13 2.80 -1.62 -21.31
C ASP A 13 2.40 -0.53 -20.30
N LEU A 14 2.37 -0.83 -19.01
CA LEU A 14 2.14 0.15 -17.94
C LEU A 14 3.32 1.15 -17.84
N ALA A 15 4.55 0.65 -17.91
CA ALA A 15 5.75 1.48 -17.86
C ALA A 15 5.91 2.42 -19.06
N ARG A 16 5.49 2.00 -20.26
CA ARG A 16 5.45 2.87 -21.45
C ARG A 16 4.41 3.98 -21.35
N LYS A 17 3.37 3.77 -20.56
CA LYS A 17 2.28 4.74 -20.35
C LYS A 17 2.54 5.67 -19.16
N ASN A 18 3.68 5.55 -18.48
CA ASN A 18 3.95 6.22 -17.22
C ASN A 18 2.80 6.04 -16.21
N TYR A 19 2.30 4.80 -16.12
CA TYR A 19 1.12 4.51 -15.34
C TYR A 19 1.39 4.74 -13.85
N ILE A 20 0.45 5.39 -13.18
CA ILE A 20 0.46 5.60 -11.74
C ILE A 20 -0.63 4.71 -11.13
N PHE A 21 -0.21 3.81 -10.25
CA PHE A 21 -1.09 3.06 -9.38
C PHE A 21 -1.13 3.77 -8.03
N ASP A 22 -2.24 4.43 -7.75
CA ASP A 22 -2.51 5.05 -6.45
C ASP A 22 -3.72 4.36 -5.83
N HIS A 23 -3.49 3.70 -4.70
CA HIS A 23 -4.54 2.93 -4.04
C HIS A 23 -4.46 3.04 -2.53
N MET A 24 -5.63 3.11 -1.93
CA MET A 24 -5.81 3.21 -0.49
C MET A 24 -6.63 2.02 -0.02
N ILE A 25 -6.08 1.28 0.92
CA ILE A 25 -6.69 0.06 1.44
C ILE A 25 -7.00 0.27 2.93
N PRO A 26 -8.28 0.15 3.34
CA PRO A 26 -8.65 0.20 4.76
C PRO A 26 -7.94 -0.90 5.55
N ALA A 27 -7.36 -0.56 6.71
CA ALA A 27 -6.62 -1.52 7.53
C ALA A 27 -7.48 -2.69 8.04
N ILE A 28 -8.81 -2.51 8.13
CA ILE A 28 -9.78 -3.56 8.47
C ILE A 28 -9.75 -4.76 7.49
N THR A 29 -9.31 -4.54 6.25
CA THR A 29 -9.15 -5.63 5.27
C THR A 29 -8.02 -6.59 5.61
N PHE A 30 -7.14 -6.23 6.56
CA PHE A 30 -6.04 -7.05 7.04
C PHE A 30 -6.34 -7.52 8.47
N PRO A 31 -6.80 -8.78 8.66
CA PRO A 31 -7.26 -9.27 9.97
C PRO A 31 -6.22 -9.10 11.09
N ARG A 32 -4.93 -9.26 10.77
CA ARG A 32 -3.86 -9.08 11.76
C ARG A 32 -3.67 -7.64 12.20
N LEU A 33 -3.92 -6.66 11.32
CA LEU A 33 -3.79 -5.24 11.66
C LEU A 33 -5.02 -4.74 12.41
N SER A 34 -6.22 -5.22 12.03
CA SER A 34 -7.48 -4.79 12.65
C SER A 34 -7.53 -5.04 14.15
N HIS A 35 -6.93 -6.13 14.63
CA HIS A 35 -6.85 -6.46 16.07
C HIS A 35 -6.10 -5.43 16.93
N PHE A 36 -5.27 -4.57 16.34
CA PHE A 36 -4.47 -3.58 17.07
C PHE A 36 -5.06 -2.16 17.02
N LEU A 37 -6.11 -1.95 16.23
CA LEU A 37 -6.72 -0.63 16.03
C LEU A 37 -7.58 -0.26 17.23
N ILE A 38 -7.58 1.04 17.59
CA ILE A 38 -8.49 1.56 18.62
C ILE A 38 -9.96 1.45 18.17
N ASP A 39 -10.20 1.76 16.90
CA ASP A 39 -11.50 1.60 16.23
C ASP A 39 -11.27 0.95 14.87
N ASP A 40 -11.62 -0.33 14.78
CA ASP A 40 -11.48 -1.11 13.55
C ASP A 40 -12.49 -0.71 12.46
N LYS A 41 -13.57 -0.02 12.83
CA LYS A 41 -14.59 0.50 11.91
C LYS A 41 -14.23 1.87 11.33
N GLN A 42 -13.19 2.53 11.86
CA GLN A 42 -12.72 3.81 11.34
C GLN A 42 -11.91 3.62 10.05
N THR A 43 -12.56 3.83 8.89
CA THR A 43 -11.95 3.63 7.57
C THR A 43 -11.07 4.77 7.08
N ASN A 44 -11.27 6.00 7.57
CA ASN A 44 -10.59 7.19 7.03
C ASN A 44 -9.25 7.50 7.74
N GLY A 45 -8.97 6.88 8.88
CA GLY A 45 -7.75 7.10 9.66
C GLY A 45 -6.78 5.92 9.64
N ASN A 46 -7.32 4.70 9.53
CA ASN A 46 -6.57 3.45 9.56
C ASN A 46 -6.47 2.88 8.14
N GLN A 47 -5.39 3.21 7.45
CA GLN A 47 -5.24 2.89 6.03
C GLN A 47 -3.80 2.64 5.62
N ILE A 48 -3.67 1.82 4.58
CA ILE A 48 -2.42 1.57 3.87
C ILE A 48 -2.53 2.31 2.54
N SER A 49 -1.60 3.22 2.28
CA SER A 49 -1.50 3.93 1.02
C SER A 49 -0.38 3.32 0.18
N ILE A 50 -0.70 3.00 -1.06
CA ILE A 50 0.22 2.41 -2.04
C ILE A 50 0.29 3.37 -3.21
N ASN A 51 1.47 3.93 -3.43
CA ASN A 51 1.75 4.74 -4.60
C ASN A 51 2.88 4.08 -5.39
N LEU A 52 2.60 3.63 -6.61
CA LEU A 52 3.57 3.01 -7.50
C LEU A 52 3.54 3.73 -8.85
N GLU A 53 4.70 4.13 -9.31
CA GLU A 53 4.94 4.73 -10.61
C GLU A 53 5.69 3.73 -11.49
N PHE A 54 5.10 3.41 -12.64
CA PHE A 54 5.67 2.53 -13.64
C PHE A 54 6.24 3.39 -14.75
N PHE A 55 7.53 3.29 -15.02
CA PHE A 55 8.18 4.14 -16.03
C PHE A 55 9.29 3.40 -16.76
N THR A 56 9.68 3.93 -17.91
CA THR A 56 10.85 3.49 -18.65
C THR A 56 11.80 4.68 -18.76
N GLU A 57 12.98 4.58 -18.15
CA GLU A 57 14.05 5.57 -18.35
C GLU A 57 14.67 5.41 -19.75
N GLN A 58 15.80 6.08 -20.04
CA GLN A 58 16.61 5.86 -21.24
C GLN A 58 17.09 4.39 -21.43
N SER A 59 16.85 3.52 -20.44
CA SER A 59 17.11 2.08 -20.53
C SER A 59 15.91 1.32 -21.13
N ILE A 60 16.18 0.22 -21.84
CA ILE A 60 15.16 -0.64 -22.48
C ILE A 60 14.29 -1.40 -21.45
N TYR A 61 14.64 -1.35 -20.16
CA TYR A 61 13.99 -2.11 -19.11
C TYR A 61 12.99 -1.26 -18.32
N PRO A 62 11.74 -1.73 -18.16
CA PRO A 62 10.75 -1.04 -17.34
C PRO A 62 11.13 -1.06 -15.85
N LYS A 63 10.85 0.03 -15.14
CA LYS A 63 11.15 0.25 -13.72
C LYS A 63 9.88 0.58 -12.93
N ILE A 64 9.91 0.31 -11.63
CA ILE A 64 8.91 0.75 -10.65
C ILE A 64 9.62 1.60 -9.62
N ASN A 65 9.06 2.77 -9.32
CA ASN A 65 9.37 3.52 -8.12
C ASN A 65 8.07 3.69 -7.33
N GLY A 66 8.17 3.90 -6.03
CA GLY A 66 6.98 4.06 -5.23
C GLY A 66 7.22 3.99 -3.75
N SER A 67 6.15 4.22 -3.01
CA SER A 67 6.13 4.12 -1.57
C SER A 67 4.88 3.40 -1.11
N ILE A 68 5.05 2.63 -0.04
CA ILE A 68 3.95 2.08 0.73
C ILE A 68 4.05 2.75 2.09
N SER A 69 2.99 3.44 2.49
CA SER A 69 2.89 4.10 3.78
C SER A 69 1.67 3.58 4.54
N THR A 70 1.69 3.72 5.85
CA THR A 70 0.68 3.15 6.73
C THR A 70 0.40 4.15 7.83
N SER A 71 -0.88 4.51 7.97
CA SER A 71 -1.39 5.37 9.04
C SER A 71 -2.32 4.52 9.89
N LEU A 72 -1.96 4.31 11.16
CA LEU A 72 -2.73 3.48 12.09
C LEU A 72 -2.84 4.17 13.44
N THR A 73 -4.04 4.14 13.99
CA THR A 73 -4.34 4.56 15.34
C THR A 73 -4.50 3.30 16.19
N MET A 74 -3.47 3.01 16.99
CA MET A 74 -3.38 1.77 17.76
C MET A 74 -3.46 2.02 19.26
N GLN A 75 -3.98 1.05 19.99
CA GLN A 75 -3.98 1.11 21.44
C GLN A 75 -2.56 0.90 21.97
N CYS A 76 -2.10 1.78 22.85
CA CYS A 76 -0.81 1.63 23.52
C CYS A 76 -0.86 0.43 24.48
N GLN A 77 -0.24 -0.69 24.08
CA GLN A 77 -0.21 -1.94 24.87
C GLN A 77 0.88 -1.92 25.97
N ARG A 78 1.92 -1.10 25.79
CA ARG A 78 2.98 -0.87 26.78
C ARG A 78 3.41 0.59 26.70
N CYS A 79 2.77 1.45 27.47
CA CYS A 79 3.28 2.80 27.63
C CYS A 79 4.45 2.74 28.62
N LEU A 80 5.62 3.25 28.23
CA LEU A 80 6.79 3.40 29.10
C LEU A 80 6.59 4.58 30.10
N GLY A 81 5.44 4.63 30.77
CA GLY A 81 5.01 5.72 31.65
C GLY A 81 3.51 5.67 31.98
N THR A 82 3.03 6.56 32.85
CA THR A 82 1.61 6.66 33.23
C THR A 82 0.77 7.20 32.06
N CYS A 83 -0.22 6.42 31.64
CA CYS A 83 -1.28 6.82 30.72
C CYS A 83 -2.12 7.97 31.28
#